data_AF-K3YCU5-F1
#
_entry.id   AF-K3YCU5-F1
#
_cell.length_a   1.000
_cell.length_b   1.000
_cell.length_c   1.000
_cell.angle_alpha   90.00
_cell.angle_beta   90.00
_cell.angle_gamma   90.00
#
_symmetry.space_group_name_H-M   'P 1'
#
loop_
_entity.id
_entity.type
_entity.pdbx_description
1 polymer ?
#
loop_
_entity_poly.entity_id
_entity_poly.type
_entity_poly.pdbx_seq_one_letter_code
_entity_poly.pdbx_strand_id
1 'polypeptide(L)'
;YHSYAFIACRSIHTVNKLNPSFVYPLLEKFFKYQEGYYNQPTYTKSRATVVDEITKNLVVSIIGETNLAAYKAGFNDSQSDQAARISFKNGCARGVTGTPYFFVNGIPINDSGSPLDYKYWISILDALVGKM
;
A
#
# COMPACT_ATOMS: atom_id res chain seq x y z
N TYR A 1 -8.23 -12.63 -7.82
CA TYR A 1 -6.89 -12.10 -7.50
C TYR A 1 -7.04 -10.62 -7.14
N HIS A 2 -6.31 -10.09 -6.16
CA HIS A 2 -6.30 -8.67 -5.72
C HIS A 2 -7.39 -8.11 -4.79
N SER A 3 -8.42 -8.88 -4.37
CA SER A 3 -9.47 -8.35 -3.48
C SER A 3 -8.94 -7.70 -2.21
N TYR A 4 -8.01 -8.38 -1.54
CA TYR A 4 -7.46 -7.92 -0.26
C TYR A 4 -6.28 -6.95 -0.43
N ALA A 5 -5.57 -7.02 -1.56
CA ALA A 5 -4.60 -6.00 -1.95
C ALA A 5 -5.29 -4.64 -2.20
N PHE A 6 -6.48 -4.63 -2.81
CA PHE A 6 -7.28 -3.42 -3.00
C PHE A 6 -7.73 -2.84 -1.65
N ILE A 7 -8.16 -3.69 -0.71
CA ILE A 7 -8.52 -3.28 0.66
C ILE A 7 -7.31 -2.65 1.36
N ALA A 8 -6.14 -3.30 1.32
CA ALA A 8 -4.93 -2.77 1.94
C ALA A 8 -4.55 -1.40 1.33
N CYS A 9 -4.57 -1.27 0.00
CA CYS A 9 -4.33 0.01 -0.68
C CYS A 9 -5.34 1.09 -0.23
N ARG A 10 -6.62 0.74 -0.14
CA ARG A 10 -7.66 1.66 0.35
C ARG A 10 -7.42 2.05 1.82
N SER A 11 -7.03 1.12 2.68
CA SER A 11 -6.63 1.41 4.06
C SER A 11 -5.51 2.43 4.13
N ILE A 12 -4.49 2.33 3.26
CA ILE A 12 -3.40 3.31 3.18
C ILE A 12 -3.94 4.71 2.83
N HIS A 13 -4.78 4.82 1.81
CA HIS A 13 -5.41 6.10 1.46
C HIS A 13 -6.25 6.68 2.59
N THR A 14 -7.02 5.83 3.27
CA THR A 14 -7.82 6.24 4.43
C THR A 14 -6.95 6.77 5.57
N VAL A 15 -5.90 6.05 5.98
CA VAL A 15 -5.05 6.53 7.08
C VAL A 15 -4.23 7.75 6.69
N ASN A 16 -3.82 7.87 5.42
CA ASN A 16 -3.13 9.06 4.93
C ASN A 16 -3.98 10.33 5.08
N LYS A 17 -5.29 10.23 4.83
CA LYS A 17 -6.25 11.34 5.03
C LYS A 17 -6.42 11.70 6.51
N LEU A 18 -6.30 10.73 7.41
CA LEU A 18 -6.38 10.97 8.86
C LEU A 18 -5.10 11.62 9.37
N ASN A 19 -3.95 11.02 9.05
CA ASN A 19 -2.63 11.53 9.37
C ASN A 19 -1.58 10.83 8.49
N PRO A 20 -0.85 11.57 7.63
CA PRO A 20 0.18 11.00 6.76
C PRO A 20 1.28 10.21 7.49
N SER A 21 1.57 10.55 8.76
CA SER A 21 2.55 9.80 9.56
C SER A 21 2.16 8.35 9.84
N PHE A 22 0.88 7.96 9.66
CA PHE A 22 0.41 6.59 9.84
C PHE A 22 0.73 5.68 8.65
N VAL A 23 1.06 6.23 7.48
CA VAL A 23 1.19 5.47 6.23
C VAL A 23 2.30 4.42 6.32
N TYR A 24 3.54 4.85 6.60
CA TYR A 24 4.68 3.92 6.66
C TYR A 24 4.55 2.89 7.79
N PRO A 25 4.17 3.25 9.03
CA PRO A 25 3.94 2.26 10.07
C PRO A 25 2.86 1.22 9.69
N LEU A 26 1.81 1.62 8.96
CA LEU A 26 0.81 0.68 8.48
C LEU A 26 1.34 -0.20 7.34
N LEU A 27 2.12 0.36 6.41
CA LEU A 27 2.79 -0.42 5.35
C LEU A 27 3.71 -1.49 5.93
N GLU A 28 4.56 -1.14 6.89
CA GLU A 28 5.43 -2.09 7.60
C GLU A 28 4.61 -3.21 8.23
N LYS A 29 3.48 -2.86 8.86
CA LYS A 29 2.61 -3.85 9.49
C LYS A 29 1.91 -4.74 8.45
N PHE A 30 1.51 -4.22 7.29
CA PHE A 30 1.00 -5.04 6.20
C PHE A 30 2.07 -6.01 5.68
N PHE A 31 3.27 -5.54 5.35
CA PHE A 31 4.33 -6.44 4.88
C PHE A 31 4.71 -7.51 5.90
N LYS A 32 4.71 -7.17 7.20
CA LYS A 32 4.99 -8.13 8.27
C LYS A 32 3.94 -9.26 8.37
N TYR A 33 2.67 -8.98 8.10
CA TYR A 33 1.57 -9.93 8.34
C TYR A 33 0.81 -10.36 7.07
N GLN A 34 1.27 -9.96 5.88
CA GLN A 34 0.56 -10.16 4.60
C GLN A 34 0.25 -11.62 4.27
N GLU A 35 1.09 -12.57 4.69
CA GLU A 35 0.90 -13.99 4.38
C GLU A 35 -0.43 -14.53 4.90
N GLY A 36 -0.88 -14.06 6.08
CA GLY A 36 -2.18 -14.42 6.65
C GLY A 36 -3.38 -13.90 5.85
N TYR A 37 -3.14 -13.03 4.87
CA TYR A 37 -4.14 -12.43 4.00
C TYR A 37 -3.98 -12.83 2.53
N TYR A 38 -3.12 -13.81 2.24
CA TYR A 38 -3.00 -14.40 0.90
C TYR A 38 -4.26 -15.19 0.52
N ASN A 39 -4.36 -15.56 -0.75
CA ASN A 39 -5.55 -16.20 -1.32
C ASN A 39 -5.98 -17.46 -0.55
N GLN A 40 -5.04 -18.31 -0.14
CA GLN A 40 -5.36 -19.56 0.55
C GLN A 40 -5.90 -19.34 1.98
N PRO A 41 -5.25 -18.57 2.88
CA PRO A 41 -5.78 -18.29 4.22
C PRO A 41 -7.13 -17.57 4.25
N THR A 42 -7.47 -16.85 3.19
CA THR A 42 -8.70 -16.04 3.09
C THR A 42 -9.76 -16.64 2.17
N TYR A 43 -9.51 -17.85 1.64
CA TYR A 43 -10.35 -18.47 0.60
C TYR A 43 -11.82 -18.63 1.01
N THR A 44 -12.07 -18.99 2.27
CA THR A 44 -13.41 -19.20 2.82
C THR A 44 -13.96 -17.98 3.56
N LYS A 45 -13.20 -16.88 3.65
CA LYS A 45 -13.58 -15.70 4.43
C LYS A 45 -14.38 -14.71 3.58
N SER A 46 -15.38 -14.10 4.20
CA SER A 46 -16.07 -12.97 3.58
C SER A 46 -15.16 -11.74 3.53
N ARG A 47 -15.45 -10.83 2.58
CA ARG A 47 -14.75 -9.54 2.51
C ARG A 47 -14.87 -8.76 3.82
N ALA A 48 -16.06 -8.73 4.42
CA ALA A 48 -16.31 -8.00 5.66
C ALA A 48 -15.48 -8.56 6.82
N THR A 49 -15.37 -9.88 6.90
CA THR A 49 -14.53 -10.57 7.89
C THR A 49 -13.06 -10.15 7.75
N VAL A 50 -12.51 -10.17 6.53
CA VAL A 50 -11.10 -9.81 6.31
C VAL A 50 -10.84 -8.32 6.60
N VAL A 51 -11.76 -7.43 6.22
CA VAL A 51 -11.66 -6.00 6.55
C VAL A 51 -11.65 -5.79 8.06
N ASP A 52 -12.53 -6.48 8.79
CA ASP A 52 -12.60 -6.38 10.25
C ASP A 52 -11.32 -6.93 10.92
N GLU A 53 -10.79 -8.06 10.44
CA GLU A 53 -9.52 -8.62 10.90
C GLU A 53 -8.34 -7.67 10.67
N ILE A 54 -8.19 -7.12 9.45
CA ILE A 54 -7.14 -6.14 9.13
C ILE A 54 -7.27 -4.91 10.03
N THR A 55 -8.50 -4.42 10.20
CA THR A 55 -8.77 -3.24 11.02
C THR A 55 -8.36 -3.46 12.46
N LYS A 56 -8.85 -4.53 13.09
CA LYS A 56 -8.59 -4.85 14.50
C LYS A 56 -7.13 -5.20 14.75
N ASN A 57 -6.55 -6.06 13.93
CA ASN A 57 -5.24 -6.64 14.23
C ASN A 57 -4.08 -5.75 13.75
N LEU A 58 -4.27 -5.04 12.65
CA LEU A 58 -3.20 -4.29 11.99
C LEU A 58 -3.37 -2.78 12.18
N VAL A 59 -4.53 -2.23 11.87
CA VAL A 59 -4.73 -0.77 11.74
C VAL A 59 -4.87 -0.07 13.09
N VAL A 60 -5.68 -0.59 14.00
CA VAL A 60 -6.03 0.10 15.27
C VAL A 60 -4.79 0.47 16.09
N SER A 61 -3.78 -0.39 16.15
CA SER A 61 -2.54 -0.09 16.89
C SER A 61 -1.73 1.07 16.30
N ILE A 62 -1.95 1.42 15.03
CA ILE A 62 -1.25 2.50 14.33
C ILE A 62 -2.01 3.81 14.51
N ILE A 63 -3.32 3.77 14.30
CA ILE A 63 -4.13 4.99 14.26
C ILE A 63 -4.70 5.37 15.63
N GLY A 64 -4.75 4.43 16.59
CA GLY A 64 -5.42 4.60 17.87
C GLY A 64 -6.95 4.50 17.79
N GLU A 65 -7.58 4.09 18.89
CA GLU A 65 -9.04 3.88 18.97
C GLU A 65 -9.85 5.14 18.63
N THR A 66 -9.32 6.33 18.95
CA THR A 66 -9.97 7.62 18.67
C THR A 66 -10.18 7.85 17.17
N ASN A 67 -9.34 7.27 16.32
CA ASN A 67 -9.43 7.42 14.85
C ASN A 67 -10.22 6.29 14.18
N LEU A 68 -10.64 5.25 14.92
CA LEU A 68 -11.26 4.05 14.35
C LEU A 68 -12.57 4.35 13.61
N ALA A 69 -13.41 5.23 14.16
CA ALA A 69 -14.67 5.61 13.52
C ALA A 69 -14.44 6.32 12.18
N ALA A 70 -13.49 7.26 12.13
CA ALA A 70 -13.13 7.98 10.92
C ALA A 70 -12.48 7.06 9.87
N TYR A 71 -11.63 6.12 10.31
CA TYR A 71 -11.07 5.09 9.44
C TYR A 71 -12.16 4.21 8.81
N LYS A 72 -13.12 3.72 9.61
CA LYS A 72 -14.23 2.91 9.09
C LYS A 72 -15.11 3.70 8.12
N ALA A 73 -15.36 4.98 8.41
CA ALA A 73 -16.11 5.87 7.52
C ALA A 73 -15.44 6.04 6.16
N GLY A 74 -14.09 6.01 6.11
CA GLY A 74 -13.33 6.02 4.86
C GLY A 74 -13.75 4.89 3.91
N PHE A 75 -14.11 3.71 4.41
CA PHE A 75 -14.57 2.60 3.56
C PHE A 75 -15.96 2.80 2.93
N ASN A 76 -16.69 3.82 3.37
CA ASN A 76 -17.98 4.20 2.80
C ASN A 76 -17.88 5.46 1.93
N ASP A 77 -16.74 6.16 1.92
CA ASP A 77 -16.54 7.32 1.05
C ASP A 77 -16.09 6.94 -0.36
N SER A 78 -16.51 7.72 -1.37
CA SER A 78 -16.12 7.49 -2.76
C SER A 78 -14.66 7.89 -3.04
N GLN A 79 -14.09 8.77 -2.22
CA GLN A 79 -12.76 9.34 -2.44
C GLN A 79 -11.65 8.31 -2.26
N SER A 80 -11.69 7.53 -1.18
CA SER A 80 -10.72 6.47 -0.90
C SER A 80 -10.83 5.31 -1.89
N ASP A 81 -12.04 4.97 -2.33
CA ASP A 81 -12.26 3.98 -3.40
C ASP A 81 -11.66 4.46 -4.73
N GLN A 82 -11.91 5.71 -5.11
CA GLN A 82 -11.32 6.33 -6.30
C GLN A 82 -9.79 6.39 -6.21
N ALA A 83 -9.23 6.80 -5.07
CA ALA A 83 -7.78 6.86 -4.87
C ALA A 83 -7.11 5.48 -5.02
N ALA A 84 -7.72 4.42 -4.46
CA ALA A 84 -7.26 3.06 -4.63
C ALA A 84 -7.34 2.61 -6.11
N ARG A 85 -8.45 2.89 -6.81
CA ARG A 85 -8.60 2.58 -8.25
C ARG A 85 -7.57 3.31 -9.11
N ILE A 86 -7.33 4.59 -8.85
CA ILE A 86 -6.34 5.39 -9.55
C ILE A 86 -4.95 4.78 -9.34
N SER A 87 -4.62 4.37 -8.12
CA SER A 87 -3.33 3.73 -7.81
C SER A 87 -3.12 2.45 -8.60
N PHE A 88 -4.12 1.57 -8.64
CA PHE A 88 -4.07 0.33 -9.44
C PHE A 88 -3.96 0.63 -10.95
N LYS A 89 -4.78 1.56 -11.47
CA LYS A 89 -4.74 1.96 -12.89
C LYS A 89 -3.41 2.58 -13.28
N ASN A 90 -2.81 3.39 -12.41
CA ASN A 90 -1.50 3.99 -12.66
C ASN A 90 -0.41 2.92 -12.78
N GLY A 91 -0.45 1.87 -11.95
CA GLY A 91 0.44 0.72 -12.10
C GLY A 91 0.25 0.01 -13.45
N CYS A 92 -0.99 -0.31 -13.81
CA CYS A 92 -1.30 -0.96 -15.08
C CYS A 92 -0.88 -0.12 -16.30
N ALA A 93 -1.17 1.19 -16.29
CA ALA A 93 -0.82 2.12 -17.37
C ALA A 93 0.70 2.26 -17.56
N ARG A 94 1.49 1.94 -16.54
CA ARG A 94 2.95 1.95 -16.56
C ARG A 94 3.57 0.57 -16.80
N GLY A 95 2.77 -0.43 -17.17
CA GLY A 95 3.26 -1.77 -17.48
C GLY A 95 3.76 -2.56 -16.26
N VAL A 96 3.31 -2.23 -15.04
CA VAL A 96 3.67 -2.97 -13.83
C VAL A 96 3.00 -4.34 -13.84
N THR A 97 3.80 -5.41 -13.92
CA THR A 97 3.33 -6.81 -13.95
C THR A 97 3.73 -7.60 -12.70
N GLY A 98 4.55 -7.02 -11.82
CA GLY A 98 5.00 -7.59 -10.56
C GLY A 98 5.37 -6.48 -9.57
N THR A 99 5.91 -6.84 -8.41
CA THR A 99 6.38 -5.86 -7.41
C THR A 99 7.64 -6.36 -6.71
N PRO A 100 8.56 -5.46 -6.30
CA PRO A 100 8.51 -4.02 -6.50
C PRO A 100 8.83 -3.59 -7.94
N TYR A 101 8.34 -2.40 -8.32
CA TYR A 101 8.72 -1.69 -9.55
C TYR A 101 9.08 -0.25 -9.15
N PHE A 102 10.11 0.29 -9.78
CA PHE A 102 10.63 1.62 -9.45
C PHE A 102 10.63 2.51 -10.68
N PHE A 103 10.27 3.78 -10.47
CA PHE A 103 10.27 4.81 -11.49
C PHE A 103 10.98 6.05 -10.95
N VAL A 104 11.88 6.63 -11.73
CA VAL A 104 12.50 7.92 -11.44
C VAL A 104 12.15 8.87 -12.57
N ASN A 105 11.55 10.02 -12.24
CA ASN A 105 11.03 10.99 -13.21
C ASN A 105 10.14 10.37 -14.30
N GLY A 106 9.37 9.34 -13.93
CA GLY A 106 8.46 8.63 -14.83
C GLY A 106 9.10 7.53 -15.67
N ILE A 107 10.43 7.38 -15.67
CA ILE A 107 11.17 6.35 -16.40
C ILE A 107 11.34 5.12 -15.50
N PRO A 108 10.99 3.90 -15.97
CA PRO A 108 11.20 2.68 -15.20
C PRO A 108 12.70 2.40 -15.04
N ILE A 109 13.12 1.99 -13.84
CA ILE A 109 14.48 1.49 -13.59
C ILE A 109 14.51 -0.01 -13.91
N ASN A 110 15.64 -0.50 -14.44
CA ASN A 110 15.90 -1.93 -14.65
C ASN A 110 15.86 -2.70 -13.30
N ASP A 111 15.72 -4.03 -13.35
CA ASP A 111 15.61 -4.93 -12.18
C ASP A 111 14.26 -4.85 -11.43
N SER A 112 13.16 -4.94 -12.19
CA SER A 112 11.85 -5.14 -11.59
C SER A 112 11.75 -6.48 -10.85
N GLY A 113 11.02 -6.49 -9.73
CA GLY A 113 10.75 -7.70 -8.95
C GLY A 113 11.74 -7.97 -7.80
N SER A 114 12.74 -7.11 -7.57
CA SER A 114 13.61 -7.17 -6.39
C SER A 114 13.84 -5.78 -5.77
N PRO A 115 13.99 -5.67 -4.43
CA PRO A 115 14.40 -4.41 -3.81
C PRO A 115 15.77 -3.95 -4.33
N LEU A 116 15.89 -2.66 -4.62
CA LEU A 116 17.18 -2.04 -4.96
C LEU A 116 17.96 -1.73 -3.68
N ASP A 117 19.27 -1.97 -3.71
CA ASP A 117 20.14 -1.58 -2.60
C ASP A 117 20.32 -0.06 -2.52
N TYR A 118 20.76 0.41 -1.35
CA TYR A 118 20.96 1.83 -1.10
C TYR A 118 22.00 2.47 -2.04
N LYS A 119 23.10 1.78 -2.34
CA LYS A 119 24.17 2.33 -3.18
C LYS A 119 23.70 2.52 -4.61
N TYR A 120 22.87 1.61 -5.12
CA TYR A 120 22.27 1.70 -6.43
C TYR A 120 21.23 2.81 -6.53
N TRP A 121 20.44 3.02 -5.47
CA TRP A 121 19.57 4.19 -5.39
C TRP A 121 20.35 5.50 -5.46
N ILE A 122 21.43 5.60 -4.68
CA ILE A 122 22.27 6.79 -4.65
C ILE A 122 22.94 7.04 -6.00
N SER A 123 23.45 6.01 -6.68
CA SER A 123 24.09 6.20 -7.99
C SER A 123 23.13 6.75 -9.06
N ILE A 124 21.83 6.42 -8.98
CA ILE A 124 20.80 6.98 -9.86
C ILE A 124 20.46 8.41 -9.46
N LEU A 125 20.20 8.65 -8.17
CA LEU A 125 19.67 9.93 -7.70
C LEU A 125 20.72 11.04 -7.68
N ASP A 126 21.95 10.76 -7.25
CA ASP A 126 23.02 11.76 -7.13
C ASP A 126 23.35 12.40 -8.49
N ALA A 127 23.40 11.58 -9.56
CA ALA A 127 23.58 12.05 -10.93
C ALA A 127 22.48 13.03 -11.40
N LEU A 128 21.25 12.88 -10.89
CA LEU A 128 20.11 13.74 -11.25
C LEU A 128 20.06 15.04 -10.45
N VAL A 129 20.72 15.09 -9.28
CA VAL A 129 20.73 16.27 -8.40
C VAL A 129 22.07 17.00 -8.41
N GLY A 130 22.96 16.68 -9.35
CA GLY A 130 24.25 17.36 -9.51
C GLY A 130 25.26 17.05 -8.39
N LYS A 131 25.06 15.95 -7.69
CA LYS A 131 26.06 15.38 -6.78
C LYS A 131 26.87 14.38 -7.60
N MET A 132 28.08 14.75 -8.01
CA MET A 132 29.08 13.82 -8.54
C MET A 132 30.18 13.63 -7.51
#